data_AF-A0A958BZA6-F1
#
_entry.id   AF-A0A958BZA6-F1
#
_cell.length_a   1.000
_cell.length_b   1.000
_cell.length_c   1.000
_cell.angle_alpha   90.00
_cell.angle_beta   90.00
_cell.angle_gamma   90.00
#
_symmetry.space_group_name_H-M   'P 1'
#
loop_
_entity.id
_entity.type
_entity.pdbx_description
1 polymer ?
#
loop_
_entity_poly.entity_id
_entity_poly.type
_entity_poly.pdbx_seq_one_letter_code
_entity_poly.pdbx_strand_id
1 'polypeptide(L)'
;MKLNGISDIRRFFQRNETPIYFISATNFNLLGADEWVKSFKFINYLDCFDGQHPNVLVPIETPHDIFESIEEINNYLLEHKEVADYIAQRGGGGKVLFLMFDGETEALAEELGLE
;
A
#
# COMPACT_ATOMS: atom_id res chain seq x y z
N MET A 1 -4.24 10.63 -23.16
CA MET A 1 -3.71 9.52 -23.99
C MET A 1 -4.84 8.53 -24.20
N LYS A 2 -5.08 8.03 -25.43
CA LYS A 2 -6.04 6.92 -25.64
C LYS A 2 -5.30 5.60 -25.41
N LEU A 3 -5.92 4.67 -24.68
CA LEU A 3 -5.37 3.34 -24.38
C LEU A 3 -6.04 2.33 -25.30
N ASN A 4 -5.40 1.95 -26.42
CA ASN A 4 -6.02 1.12 -27.45
C ASN A 4 -5.64 -0.36 -27.37
N GLY A 5 -5.06 -0.79 -26.25
CA GLY A 5 -4.70 -2.19 -26.00
C GLY A 5 -3.68 -2.37 -24.89
N ILE A 6 -3.28 -3.62 -24.64
CA ILE A 6 -2.39 -4.01 -23.53
C ILE A 6 -1.03 -3.29 -23.58
N SER A 7 -0.47 -3.10 -24.78
CA SER A 7 0.81 -2.40 -24.93
C SER A 7 0.74 -0.93 -24.49
N ASP A 8 -0.37 -0.25 -24.77
CA ASP A 8 -0.58 1.13 -24.34
C ASP A 8 -0.84 1.20 -22.83
N ILE A 9 -1.61 0.27 -22.28
CA ILE A 9 -1.89 0.15 -20.84
C ILE A 9 -0.59 -0.08 -20.06
N ARG A 10 0.26 -1.02 -20.51
CA ARG A 10 1.55 -1.28 -19.86
C ARG A 10 2.45 -0.05 -19.89
N ARG A 11 2.55 0.64 -21.04
CA ARG A 11 3.33 1.89 -21.15
C ARG A 11 2.78 2.99 -20.27
N PHE A 12 1.47 3.09 -20.11
CA PHE A 12 0.82 4.06 -19.24
C PHE A 12 1.24 3.83 -17.78
N PHE A 13 1.05 2.61 -17.27
CA PHE A 13 1.38 2.30 -15.87
C PHE A 13 2.89 2.26 -15.56
N GLN A 14 3.73 1.91 -16.54
CA GLN A 14 5.20 2.01 -16.39
C GLN A 14 5.70 3.45 -16.29
N ARG A 15 4.91 4.44 -16.71
CA ARG A 15 5.22 5.88 -16.59
C ARG A 15 4.58 6.51 -15.35
N ASN A 16 3.90 5.73 -14.50
CA ASN A 16 3.34 6.25 -13.28
C ASN A 16 4.43 6.78 -12.34
N GLU A 17 4.28 8.04 -11.91
CA GLU A 17 5.18 8.69 -10.97
C GLU A 17 4.56 8.85 -9.59
N THR A 18 3.22 8.85 -9.50
CA THR A 18 2.48 8.92 -8.24
C THR A 18 2.75 7.66 -7.41
N PRO A 19 3.23 7.78 -6.16
CA PRO A 19 3.33 6.63 -5.25
C PRO A 19 1.97 5.96 -5.08
N ILE A 20 1.94 4.64 -5.13
CA ILE A 20 0.73 3.84 -4.88
C ILE A 20 1.07 2.81 -3.81
N TYR A 21 0.25 2.74 -2.77
CA TYR A 21 0.42 1.82 -1.65
C TYR A 21 -0.78 0.89 -1.58
N PHE A 22 -0.54 -0.41 -1.44
CA PHE A 22 -1.57 -1.35 -1.01
C PHE A 22 -1.32 -1.71 0.44
N ILE A 23 -2.20 -1.24 1.32
CA ILE A 23 -2.14 -1.48 2.76
C ILE A 23 -3.20 -2.51 3.11
N SER A 24 -2.76 -3.63 3.68
CA SER A 24 -3.63 -4.78 3.98
C SER A 24 -2.94 -5.74 4.95
N ALA A 25 -3.70 -6.66 5.55
CA ALA A 25 -3.16 -7.77 6.32
C ALA A 25 -2.13 -8.60 5.51
N THR A 26 -2.39 -8.83 4.21
CA THR A 26 -1.48 -9.54 3.30
C THR A 26 -1.50 -8.94 1.88
N ASN A 27 -0.47 -9.24 1.09
CA ASN A 27 -0.32 -8.85 -0.32
C ASN A 27 -1.14 -9.71 -1.32
N PHE A 28 -1.83 -10.76 -0.88
CA PHE A 28 -2.38 -11.80 -1.76
C PHE A 28 -3.36 -11.27 -2.83
N ASN A 29 -4.18 -10.28 -2.50
CA ASN A 29 -5.24 -9.81 -3.41
C ASN A 29 -4.73 -9.09 -4.67
N LEU A 30 -3.52 -8.53 -4.61
CA LEU A 30 -2.95 -7.74 -5.71
C LEU A 30 -1.58 -8.25 -6.17
N LEU A 31 -1.29 -9.55 -5.97
CA LEU A 31 -0.04 -10.15 -6.44
C LEU A 31 0.21 -9.84 -7.92
N GLY A 32 1.41 -9.35 -8.22
CA GLY A 32 1.85 -8.99 -9.57
C GLY A 32 1.42 -7.59 -10.05
N ALA A 33 0.62 -6.85 -9.28
CA ALA A 33 0.24 -5.47 -9.65
C ALA A 33 1.47 -4.56 -9.77
N ASP A 34 2.45 -4.74 -8.89
CA ASP A 34 3.69 -3.98 -8.83
C ASP A 34 4.63 -4.25 -10.02
N GLU A 35 4.52 -5.40 -10.68
CA GLU A 35 5.25 -5.69 -11.93
C GLU A 35 4.76 -4.83 -13.10
N TRP A 36 3.49 -4.40 -13.04
CA TRP A 36 2.83 -3.63 -14.09
C TRP A 36 2.83 -2.13 -13.80
N VAL A 37 2.71 -1.77 -12.52
CA VAL A 37 2.52 -0.39 -12.07
C VAL A 37 3.80 0.11 -11.40
N LYS A 38 4.48 1.04 -12.08
CA LYS A 38 5.63 1.73 -11.48
C LYS A 38 5.18 2.47 -10.20
N SER A 39 6.08 2.58 -9.24
CA SER A 39 5.88 3.31 -7.97
C SER A 39 4.89 2.66 -6.99
N PHE A 40 4.49 1.42 -7.25
CA PHE A 40 3.66 0.61 -6.37
C PHE A 40 4.48 -0.01 -5.24
N LYS A 41 3.92 -0.06 -4.03
CA LYS A 41 4.51 -0.73 -2.86
C LYS A 41 3.42 -1.44 -2.05
N PHE A 42 3.71 -2.67 -1.66
CA PHE A 42 2.94 -3.40 -0.66
C PHE A 42 3.39 -2.96 0.74
N ILE A 43 2.44 -2.61 1.60
CA ILE A 43 2.68 -2.37 3.03
C ILE A 43 1.76 -3.33 3.79
N ASN A 44 2.32 -4.37 4.39
CA ASN A 44 1.51 -5.45 4.95
C ASN A 44 1.91 -5.83 6.36
N TYR A 45 0.95 -6.40 7.08
CA TYR A 45 1.20 -7.02 8.38
C TYR A 45 1.94 -8.36 8.24
N LEU A 46 1.55 -9.17 7.24
CA LEU A 46 2.22 -10.43 6.90
C LEU A 46 2.67 -10.42 5.43
N ASP A 47 3.91 -10.81 5.18
CA ASP A 47 4.47 -10.94 3.83
C ASP A 47 4.31 -12.38 3.29
N CYS A 48 3.47 -12.55 2.26
CA CYS A 48 3.31 -13.84 1.58
C CYS A 48 4.51 -14.23 0.70
N PHE A 49 5.48 -13.34 0.47
CA PHE A 49 6.69 -13.62 -0.29
C PHE A 49 7.88 -14.04 0.57
N ASP A 50 7.73 -14.16 1.88
CA ASP A 50 8.79 -14.61 2.81
C ASP A 50 10.09 -13.77 2.69
N GLY A 51 9.92 -12.45 2.56
CA GLY A 51 11.02 -11.49 2.43
C GLY A 51 11.75 -11.52 1.09
N GLN A 52 11.29 -12.33 0.13
CA GLN A 52 11.97 -12.50 -1.17
C GLN A 52 11.56 -11.45 -2.22
N HIS A 53 10.59 -10.57 -1.90
CA HIS A 53 10.03 -9.63 -2.86
C HIS A 53 10.38 -8.16 -2.51
N PRO A 54 11.04 -7.39 -3.41
CA PRO A 54 11.59 -6.08 -3.09
C PRO A 54 10.53 -4.99 -2.87
N ASN A 55 9.34 -5.16 -3.45
CA ASN A 55 8.26 -4.17 -3.34
C ASN A 55 7.35 -4.39 -2.13
N VAL A 56 7.86 -5.01 -1.07
CA VAL A 56 7.12 -5.19 0.20
C VAL A 56 7.79 -4.40 1.32
N LEU A 57 6.98 -3.80 2.18
CA LEU A 57 7.36 -3.26 3.47
C LEU A 57 6.49 -3.96 4.50
N VAL A 58 7.13 -4.60 5.48
CA VAL A 58 6.45 -5.12 6.68
C VAL A 58 7.08 -4.39 7.86
N PRO A 59 6.34 -3.50 8.55
CA PRO A 59 6.86 -2.84 9.73
C PRO A 59 7.13 -3.84 10.86
N ILE A 60 8.08 -3.53 11.73
CA ILE A 60 8.31 -4.34 12.94
C ILE A 60 7.05 -4.33 13.81
N GLU A 61 6.55 -5.50 14.20
CA GLU A 61 5.38 -5.63 15.06
C GLU A 61 5.59 -4.91 16.40
N THR A 62 4.62 -4.09 16.79
CA THR A 62 4.57 -3.39 18.08
C THR A 62 3.39 -3.90 18.89
N PRO A 63 3.39 -3.79 20.23
CA PRO A 63 2.30 -4.31 21.05
C PRO A 63 0.95 -3.65 20.68
N HIS A 64 -0.05 -4.46 20.38
CA HIS A 64 -1.42 -4.07 20.10
C HIS A 64 -2.40 -5.10 20.69
N ASP A 65 -3.68 -4.74 20.80
CA ASP A 65 -4.74 -5.67 21.14
C ASP A 65 -5.02 -6.66 20.00
N ILE A 66 -5.73 -7.75 20.25
CA ILE A 66 -6.06 -8.72 19.19
C ILE A 66 -6.94 -8.02 18.14
N PHE A 67 -6.51 -8.04 16.88
CA PHE A 67 -7.31 -7.52 15.78
C PHE A 67 -8.58 -8.35 15.59
N GLU A 68 -9.72 -7.67 15.51
CA GLU A 68 -11.03 -8.26 15.25
C GLU A 68 -11.47 -8.08 13.78
N SER A 69 -10.75 -7.26 13.00
CA SER A 69 -11.08 -6.96 11.60
C SER A 69 -9.84 -6.67 10.74
N ILE A 70 -10.01 -6.58 9.41
CA ILE A 70 -8.92 -6.19 8.49
C ILE A 70 -8.71 -4.67 8.56
N GLU A 71 -9.78 -3.93 8.79
CA GLU A 71 -9.81 -2.49 8.99
C GLU A 71 -8.92 -2.09 10.18
N GLU A 72 -9.01 -2.79 11.32
CA GLU A 72 -8.11 -2.56 12.46
C GLU A 72 -6.64 -2.82 12.13
N ILE A 73 -6.34 -3.85 11.34
CA ILE A 73 -4.97 -4.10 10.87
C ILE A 73 -4.49 -2.96 9.97
N ASN A 74 -5.35 -2.44 9.09
CA ASN A 74 -5.02 -1.33 8.21
C ASN A 74 -4.78 -0.04 9.00
N ASN A 75 -5.62 0.23 10.01
CA ASN A 75 -5.48 1.39 10.90
C ASN A 75 -4.16 1.30 11.67
N TYR A 76 -3.87 0.14 12.27
CA TYR A 76 -2.58 -0.12 12.92
C TYR A 76 -1.38 0.16 12.00
N LEU A 77 -1.45 -0.30 10.74
CA LEU A 77 -0.38 -0.06 9.76
C LEU A 77 -0.24 1.43 9.40
N LEU A 78 -1.36 2.16 9.28
CA LEU A 78 -1.35 3.61 8.99
C LEU A 78 -0.75 4.41 10.16
N GLU A 79 -1.07 4.05 11.40
CA GLU A 79 -0.51 4.69 12.59
C GLU A 79 0.96 4.33 12.83
N HIS A 80 1.46 3.28 12.18
CA HIS A 80 2.80 2.77 12.41
C HIS A 80 3.89 3.75 11.96
N LYS A 81 4.82 4.09 12.86
CA LYS A 81 5.89 5.06 12.59
C LYS A 81 6.71 4.73 11.34
N GLU A 82 7.10 3.47 11.15
CA GLU A 82 7.88 3.07 9.95
C GLU A 82 7.10 3.29 8.64
N VAL A 83 5.77 3.13 8.67
CA VAL A 83 4.92 3.36 7.50
C VAL A 83 4.82 4.85 7.22
N ALA A 84 4.54 5.67 8.24
CA ALA A 84 4.52 7.12 8.13
C ALA A 84 5.88 7.68 7.64
N ASP A 85 6.99 7.22 8.22
CA ASP A 85 8.34 7.62 7.81
C ASP A 85 8.62 7.23 6.35
N TYR A 86 8.21 6.03 5.93
CA TYR A 86 8.40 5.56 4.56
C TYR A 86 7.61 6.41 3.56
N ILE A 87 6.35 6.72 3.85
CA ILE A 87 5.52 7.60 3.01
C ILE A 87 6.12 9.00 2.93
N ALA A 88 6.55 9.56 4.06
CA ALA A 88 7.22 10.87 4.11
C ALA A 88 8.52 10.90 3.28
N GLN A 89 9.36 9.85 3.36
CA GLN A 89 10.58 9.72 2.57
C GLN A 89 10.31 9.68 1.06
N ARG A 90 9.13 9.25 0.63
CA ARG A 90 8.71 9.24 -0.78
C ARG A 90 8.14 10.57 -1.27
N GLY A 91 8.22 11.61 -0.46
CA GLY A 91 7.76 12.96 -0.80
C GLY A 91 6.43 13.34 -0.15
N GLY A 92 5.84 12.45 0.66
CA GLY A 92 4.51 12.63 1.23
C GLY A 92 3.39 12.40 0.20
N GLY A 93 2.25 11.93 0.70
CA GLY A 93 1.06 11.63 -0.08
C GLY A 93 1.22 10.53 -1.13
N GLY A 94 0.28 10.48 -2.08
CA GLY A 94 0.16 9.40 -3.06
C GLY A 94 -1.24 8.80 -3.06
N LYS A 95 -1.38 7.63 -3.67
CA LYS A 95 -2.62 6.87 -3.66
C LYS A 95 -2.54 5.69 -2.71
N VAL A 96 -3.63 5.38 -2.04
CA VAL A 96 -3.72 4.19 -1.20
C VAL A 96 -4.88 3.31 -1.63
N LEU A 97 -4.66 2.00 -1.52
CA LEU A 97 -5.60 0.97 -1.89
C LEU A 97 -5.83 0.09 -0.67
N PHE A 98 -7.10 -0.14 -0.36
CA PHE A 98 -7.55 -1.06 0.67
C PHE A 98 -8.58 -2.03 0.08
N LEU A 99 -8.59 -3.27 0.56
CA LEU A 99 -9.69 -4.20 0.25
C LEU A 99 -10.91 -3.94 1.15
N MET A 100 -10.64 -3.70 2.43
CA MET A 100 -11.61 -3.39 3.47
C MET A 100 -11.12 -2.11 4.15
N PHE A 101 -12.00 -1.14 4.34
CA PHE A 101 -11.71 0.12 4.99
C PHE A 101 -12.99 0.71 5.56
N ASP A 102 -12.85 1.56 6.56
CA ASP A 102 -13.92 2.36 7.13
C ASP A 102 -13.53 3.84 7.23
N GLY A 103 -14.37 4.63 7.89
CA GLY A 103 -14.11 6.06 8.04
C GLY A 103 -12.87 6.39 8.88
N GLU A 104 -12.45 5.50 9.78
CA GLU A 104 -11.21 5.67 10.54
C GLU A 104 -10.00 5.40 9.63
N THR A 105 -10.05 4.34 8.82
CA THR A 105 -9.03 4.07 7.81
C THR A 105 -8.85 5.25 6.85
N GLU A 106 -9.95 5.83 6.37
CA GLU A 106 -9.93 7.00 5.49
C GLU A 106 -9.30 8.22 6.18
N ALA A 107 -9.69 8.50 7.43
CA ALA A 107 -9.14 9.62 8.19
C ALA A 107 -7.63 9.47 8.42
N LEU A 108 -7.17 8.28 8.82
CA LEU A 108 -5.75 7.99 9.03
C LEU A 108 -4.95 8.09 7.72
N ALA A 109 -5.51 7.65 6.60
CA ALA A 109 -4.88 7.81 5.29
C ALA A 109 -4.74 9.30 4.91
N GLU A 110 -5.78 10.11 5.16
CA GLU A 110 -5.77 11.55 4.93
C GLU A 110 -4.72 12.27 5.80
N GLU A 111 -4.54 11.85 7.05
CA GLU A 111 -3.50 12.38 7.95
C GLU A 111 -2.07 12.16 7.41
N LEU A 112 -1.85 11.05 6.69
CA LEU A 112 -0.60 10.77 5.98
C LEU A 112 -0.50 11.45 4.59
N GLY A 113 -1.53 12.21 4.22
CA GLY A 113 -1.65 12.91 2.94
C GLY A 113 -2.00 12.01 1.75
N LEU A 114 -2.48 10.80 2.01
CA LEU A 114 -2.87 9.83 0.98
C LEU A 114 -4.31 10.10 0.50
N GLU A 115 -4.58 9.70 -0.75
CA GLU A 115 -5.93 9.72 -1.37
C GLU A 115 -6.33 8.33 -1.88
#